data_AF-A0ABD2NP53-F1
#
_entry.id   AF-A0ABD2NP53-F1
#
_cell.length_a   1.000
_cell.length_b   1.000
_cell.length_c   1.000
_cell.angle_alpha   90.00
_cell.angle_beta   90.00
_cell.angle_gamma   90.00
#
_symmetry.space_group_name_H-M   'P 1'
#
loop_
_entity.id
_entity.type
_entity.pdbx_description
1 polymer ?
#
loop_
_entity_poly.entity_id
_entity_poly.type
_entity_poly.pdbx_seq_one_letter_code
_entity_poly.pdbx_strand_id
1 'polypeptide(L)'
;MDESTSNLNESLRFVILKLDYSVDKNDCYHEINAERFLKGLGKLFYLVKPEESTFERVEDVPNYFAEAWPYFLLFLLLENILLWAEGKPTMRLNDSITSLSHGLAHETAKLVFKVMESYCYIYIYNKFRLLDLSWNSLWTWYLAALAMDFFYYWGHRASHEIHILWAQHQVHHSSEEFNTAVGLRQSILQGCSFIFYLPMALIIPPSLFITHQHFNLLYQFWIHTKTVKNLGPLEYILNTPQHHRIHHGSNIWCLDKNYGGVLIIWDRLFGTFATGKDDEKIVYGLVVNKPSFNPLQLQTFYTVSAFRKSCEMKTWKLKLCALFFGPSWRPGSPRLGLDEEKIKVGPREKYNVKIPMWCNIYLLCHFCVVVYGYHTMSSCYLKLSPASVILSVIYILASLTSIGMLFDNHPYACILEVLRCMLLVIVIQNFEFPSMNENVLLVMEVFFLISGLFWFLRSINVLQIIPEEKLEKTK
;
A
#
# COMPACT_ATOMS: atom_id res chain seq x y z
N MET A 1 35.01 4.56 21.95
CA MET A 1 33.91 4.21 21.05
C MET A 1 32.92 3.44 21.88
N ASP A 2 31.74 3.99 22.05
CA ASP A 2 30.75 3.66 23.08
C ASP A 2 29.98 2.38 22.69
N GLU A 3 29.76 1.42 23.59
CA GLU A 3 28.99 0.18 23.32
C GLU A 3 27.61 0.48 22.72
N SER A 4 27.02 1.63 23.08
CA SER A 4 25.76 2.11 22.51
C SER A 4 25.83 2.39 21.00
N THR A 5 26.98 2.80 20.48
CA THR A 5 27.21 3.04 19.05
C THR A 5 27.54 1.76 18.27
N SER A 6 28.10 0.75 18.93
CA SER A 6 28.35 -0.57 18.33
C SER A 6 27.02 -1.34 18.16
N ASN A 7 26.20 -1.39 19.21
CA ASN A 7 24.87 -2.03 19.16
C ASN A 7 23.93 -1.34 18.16
N LEU A 8 23.96 -0.01 18.06
CA LEU A 8 23.16 0.72 17.07
C LEU A 8 23.57 0.39 15.63
N ASN A 9 24.88 0.28 15.36
CA ASN A 9 25.39 -0.06 14.04
C ASN A 9 25.12 -1.52 13.67
N GLU A 10 25.15 -2.45 14.62
CA GLU A 10 24.76 -3.85 14.38
C GLU A 10 23.25 -3.98 14.13
N SER A 11 22.39 -3.40 14.97
CA SER A 11 20.93 -3.42 14.76
C SER A 11 20.51 -2.72 13.48
N LEU A 12 21.15 -1.61 13.08
CA LEU A 12 20.93 -0.97 11.78
C LEU A 12 21.30 -1.86 10.61
N ARG A 13 22.48 -2.47 10.68
CA ARG A 13 22.98 -3.38 9.64
C ARG A 13 22.04 -4.57 9.48
N PHE A 14 21.41 -5.04 10.56
CA PHE A 14 20.45 -6.14 10.51
C PHE A 14 19.00 -5.76 10.20
N VAL A 15 18.51 -4.59 10.61
CA VAL A 15 17.22 -4.05 10.12
C VAL A 15 17.27 -3.92 8.60
N ILE A 16 18.41 -3.50 8.07
CA ILE A 16 18.72 -3.57 6.64
C ILE A 16 18.68 -5.04 6.20
N LEU A 17 19.42 -5.97 6.82
CA LEU A 17 19.36 -7.40 6.48
C LEU A 17 17.98 -8.08 6.58
N LYS A 18 16.97 -7.56 7.29
CA LYS A 18 15.60 -8.13 7.34
C LYS A 18 14.57 -7.45 6.44
N LEU A 19 14.96 -6.35 5.78
CA LEU A 19 14.32 -5.96 4.51
C LEU A 19 14.67 -6.93 3.38
N ASP A 20 15.59 -7.86 3.63
CA ASP A 20 15.80 -9.03 2.78
C ASP A 20 14.54 -9.90 2.76
N TYR A 21 14.03 -10.11 1.55
CA TYR A 21 12.95 -11.06 1.27
C TYR A 21 13.47 -12.50 1.22
N SER A 22 14.70 -12.75 1.68
CA SER A 22 15.21 -14.11 1.85
C SER A 22 14.37 -14.83 2.91
N VAL A 23 13.39 -15.59 2.42
CA VAL A 23 12.96 -16.82 3.07
C VAL A 23 14.25 -17.57 3.38
N ASP A 24 14.50 -17.80 4.66
CA ASP A 24 15.65 -18.59 5.11
C ASP A 24 15.67 -19.88 4.29
N LYS A 25 16.69 -20.04 3.43
CA LYS A 25 16.77 -21.16 2.48
C LYS A 25 16.84 -22.52 3.21
N ASN A 26 17.09 -22.51 4.51
CA ASN A 26 17.11 -23.70 5.35
C ASN A 26 15.74 -24.10 5.91
N ASP A 27 14.68 -23.31 5.70
CA ASP A 27 13.32 -23.61 6.19
C ASP A 27 12.34 -24.00 5.06
N CYS A 28 12.86 -24.14 3.83
CA CYS A 28 12.04 -24.12 2.61
C CYS A 28 11.42 -25.48 2.20
N TYR A 29 11.47 -26.51 3.05
CA TYR A 29 10.82 -27.82 2.78
C TYR A 29 10.21 -28.49 4.02
N HIS A 30 9.82 -27.74 5.05
CA HIS A 30 8.92 -28.30 6.06
C HIS A 30 7.47 -28.23 5.56
N GLU A 31 6.83 -29.39 5.42
CA GLU A 31 5.41 -29.55 5.02
C GLU A 31 4.55 -28.42 5.61
N ILE A 32 3.81 -27.71 4.76
CA ILE A 32 2.74 -26.82 5.21
C ILE A 32 1.66 -27.73 5.80
N ASN A 33 1.79 -28.06 7.08
CA ASN A 33 0.74 -28.75 7.79
C ASN A 33 -0.38 -27.75 8.14
N ALA A 34 -1.59 -28.27 8.36
CA ALA A 34 -2.77 -27.45 8.65
C ALA A 34 -2.57 -26.54 9.87
N GLU A 35 -1.77 -26.97 10.86
CA GLU A 35 -1.49 -26.20 12.07
C GLU A 35 -0.70 -24.92 11.77
N ARG A 36 0.39 -25.00 10.98
CA ARG A 36 1.20 -23.83 10.60
C ARG A 36 0.37 -22.82 9.80
N PHE A 37 -0.47 -23.32 8.89
CA PHE A 37 -1.39 -22.49 8.13
C PHE A 37 -2.41 -21.77 9.03
N LEU A 38 -3.04 -22.49 9.98
CA LEU A 38 -4.00 -21.91 10.91
C LEU A 38 -3.35 -20.89 11.86
N LYS A 39 -2.13 -21.14 12.33
CA LYS A 39 -1.37 -20.16 13.13
C LYS A 39 -1.09 -18.89 12.34
N GLY A 40 -0.64 -19.02 11.09
CA GLY A 40 -0.42 -17.85 10.23
C GLY A 40 -1.69 -17.08 9.92
N LEU A 41 -2.81 -17.78 9.69
CA LEU A 41 -4.13 -17.16 9.55
C LEU A 41 -4.53 -16.42 10.83
N GLY A 42 -4.30 -17.01 12.00
CA GLY A 42 -4.58 -16.38 13.30
C GLY A 42 -3.84 -15.06 13.51
N LYS A 43 -2.59 -14.94 13.02
CA LYS A 43 -1.81 -13.68 13.06
C LYS A 43 -2.53 -12.53 12.37
N LEU A 44 -3.31 -12.78 11.31
CA LEU A 44 -4.12 -11.73 10.64
C LEU A 44 -5.18 -11.12 11.56
N PHE A 45 -5.61 -11.86 12.58
CA PHE A 45 -6.68 -11.46 13.48
C PHE A 45 -6.18 -11.16 14.90
N TYR A 46 -4.87 -10.96 15.09
CA TYR A 46 -4.25 -10.85 16.42
C TYR A 46 -4.47 -12.10 17.32
N LEU A 47 -4.84 -13.24 16.76
CA LEU A 47 -5.05 -14.50 17.48
C LEU A 47 -3.70 -15.22 17.63
N VAL A 48 -2.85 -14.66 18.50
CA VAL A 48 -1.50 -15.14 18.78
C VAL A 48 -1.27 -15.23 20.28
N LYS A 49 -0.39 -16.15 20.69
CA LYS A 49 0.09 -16.18 22.08
C LYS A 49 1.20 -15.13 22.24
N PRO A 50 1.18 -14.29 23.30
CA PRO A 50 2.24 -13.34 23.56
C PRO A 50 3.62 -13.98 23.61
N GLU A 51 3.75 -15.18 24.19
CA GLU A 51 5.02 -15.90 24.32
C GLU A 51 5.61 -16.31 22.95
N GLU A 52 4.76 -16.52 21.94
CA GLU A 52 5.17 -16.89 20.57
C GLU A 52 5.50 -15.66 19.69
N SER A 53 5.27 -14.46 20.20
CA SER A 53 5.42 -13.19 19.49
C SER A 53 6.19 -12.13 20.28
N THR A 54 6.96 -12.58 21.27
CA THR A 54 7.78 -11.73 22.13
C THR A 54 9.24 -12.08 21.94
N PHE A 55 10.05 -11.07 21.59
CA PHE A 55 11.45 -11.25 21.26
C PHE A 55 12.31 -10.25 22.02
N GLU A 56 13.50 -10.65 22.43
CA GLU A 56 14.44 -9.76 23.09
C GLU A 56 14.95 -8.70 22.12
N ARG A 57 15.32 -9.13 20.92
CA ARG A 57 15.97 -8.27 19.94
C ARG A 57 15.10 -8.10 18.71
N VAL A 58 15.28 -6.98 18.02
CA VAL A 58 14.53 -6.63 16.80
C VAL A 58 14.80 -7.65 15.70
N GLU A 59 16.02 -8.16 15.65
CA GLU A 59 16.52 -9.08 14.62
C GLU A 59 15.83 -10.44 14.72
N ASP A 60 15.26 -10.79 15.87
CA ASP A 60 14.56 -12.06 16.06
C ASP A 60 13.08 -11.98 15.63
N VAL A 61 12.52 -10.77 15.43
CA VAL A 61 11.12 -10.56 15.02
C VAL A 61 10.90 -11.04 13.57
N PRO A 62 10.00 -12.01 13.31
CA PRO A 62 9.71 -12.46 11.95
C PRO A 62 9.07 -11.36 11.08
N ASN A 63 9.29 -11.44 9.77
CA ASN A 63 8.60 -10.58 8.81
C ASN A 63 7.19 -11.12 8.56
N TYR A 64 6.28 -10.91 9.53
CA TYR A 64 4.91 -11.40 9.46
C TYR A 64 4.14 -10.85 8.24
N PHE A 65 4.51 -9.69 7.72
CA PHE A 65 3.92 -9.15 6.49
C PHE A 65 4.29 -10.01 5.27
N ALA A 66 5.56 -10.37 5.12
CA ALA A 66 6.00 -11.26 4.05
C ALA A 66 5.34 -12.65 4.16
N GLU A 67 5.23 -13.19 5.39
CA GLU A 67 4.51 -14.45 5.66
C GLU A 67 3.01 -14.39 5.28
N ALA A 68 2.43 -13.19 5.18
CA ALA A 68 1.00 -13.02 4.97
C ALA A 68 0.55 -13.10 3.49
N TRP A 69 1.48 -13.02 2.54
CA TRP A 69 1.19 -13.03 1.10
C TRP A 69 0.30 -14.20 0.62
N PRO A 70 0.51 -15.46 1.07
CA PRO A 70 -0.38 -16.56 0.70
C PRO A 70 -1.84 -16.33 1.12
N TYR A 71 -2.07 -15.75 2.31
CA TYR A 71 -3.42 -15.45 2.79
C TYR A 71 -4.04 -14.25 2.09
N PHE A 72 -3.21 -13.26 1.70
CA PHE A 72 -3.64 -12.17 0.83
C PHE A 72 -4.24 -12.72 -0.48
N LEU A 73 -3.48 -13.59 -1.16
CA LEU A 73 -3.92 -14.20 -2.41
C LEU A 73 -5.16 -15.06 -2.21
N LEU A 74 -5.23 -15.80 -1.10
CA LEU A 74 -6.40 -16.60 -0.75
C LEU A 74 -7.65 -15.72 -0.57
N PHE A 75 -7.58 -14.64 0.21
CA PHE A 75 -8.72 -13.74 0.43
C PHE A 75 -9.14 -13.01 -0.84
N LEU A 76 -8.19 -12.62 -1.67
CA LEU A 76 -8.45 -12.04 -2.99
C LEU A 76 -9.25 -13.00 -3.88
N LEU A 77 -8.81 -14.26 -3.97
CA LEU A 77 -9.48 -15.30 -4.76
C LEU A 77 -10.85 -15.64 -4.17
N LEU A 78 -10.93 -15.82 -2.85
CA LEU A 78 -12.16 -16.15 -2.15
C LEU A 78 -13.22 -15.05 -2.31
N GLU A 79 -12.84 -13.78 -2.14
CA GLU A 79 -13.73 -12.64 -2.37
C GLU A 79 -14.28 -12.66 -3.80
N ASN A 80 -13.44 -12.91 -4.79
CA ASN A 80 -13.86 -12.93 -6.19
C ASN A 80 -14.77 -14.13 -6.52
N ILE A 81 -14.50 -15.30 -5.95
CA ILE A 81 -15.35 -16.51 -6.07
C ILE A 81 -16.72 -16.27 -5.42
N LEU A 82 -16.76 -15.67 -4.22
CA LEU A 82 -18.00 -15.35 -3.52
C LEU A 82 -18.84 -14.34 -4.31
N LEU A 83 -18.22 -13.27 -4.83
CA LEU A 83 -18.91 -12.30 -5.68
C LEU A 83 -19.50 -12.95 -6.94
N TRP A 84 -18.74 -13.83 -7.59
CA TRP A 84 -19.21 -14.59 -8.75
C TRP A 84 -20.38 -15.51 -8.40
N ALA A 85 -20.29 -16.27 -7.30
CA ALA A 85 -21.35 -17.16 -6.84
C ALA A 85 -22.63 -16.40 -6.46
N GLU A 86 -22.52 -15.17 -5.98
CA GLU A 86 -23.65 -14.28 -5.66
C GLU A 86 -24.19 -13.52 -6.89
N GLY A 87 -23.64 -13.73 -8.08
CA GLY A 87 -24.02 -13.01 -9.31
C GLY A 87 -23.69 -11.52 -9.27
N LYS A 88 -22.74 -11.11 -8.42
CA LYS A 88 -22.28 -9.72 -8.31
C LYS A 88 -21.08 -9.46 -9.22
N PRO A 89 -20.84 -8.19 -9.61
CA PRO A 89 -19.66 -7.82 -10.38
C PRO A 89 -18.38 -8.22 -9.64
N THR A 90 -17.52 -8.95 -10.34
CA THR A 90 -16.18 -9.34 -9.89
C THR A 90 -15.20 -8.17 -9.98
N MET A 91 -14.02 -8.36 -9.41
CA MET A 91 -12.97 -7.35 -9.39
C MET A 91 -12.52 -6.99 -10.81
N ARG A 92 -12.39 -5.68 -11.09
CA ARG A 92 -11.88 -5.20 -12.37
C ARG A 92 -10.36 -5.34 -12.40
N LEU A 93 -9.85 -5.93 -13.48
CA LEU A 93 -8.42 -6.21 -13.65
C LEU A 93 -7.57 -4.92 -13.59
N ASN A 94 -7.99 -3.86 -14.29
CA ASN A 94 -7.29 -2.58 -14.33
C ASN A 94 -7.10 -1.98 -12.94
N ASP A 95 -8.18 -1.82 -12.16
CA ASP A 95 -8.10 -1.25 -10.81
C ASP A 95 -7.35 -2.16 -9.83
N SER A 96 -7.47 -3.49 -9.99
CA SER A 96 -6.74 -4.46 -9.17
C SER A 96 -5.24 -4.38 -9.43
N ILE A 97 -4.82 -4.38 -10.70
CA ILE A 97 -3.40 -4.21 -11.08
C ILE A 97 -2.90 -2.84 -10.65
N THR A 98 -3.67 -1.75 -10.80
CA THR A 98 -3.27 -0.43 -10.31
C THR A 98 -3.09 -0.43 -8.80
N SER A 99 -3.99 -1.06 -8.03
CA SER A 99 -3.85 -1.17 -6.57
C SER A 99 -2.61 -1.97 -6.15
N LEU A 100 -2.36 -3.11 -6.79
CA LEU A 100 -1.15 -3.90 -6.58
C LEU A 100 0.12 -3.17 -7.03
N SER A 101 0.04 -2.34 -8.08
CA SER A 101 1.14 -1.49 -8.56
C SER A 101 1.52 -0.45 -7.50
N HIS A 102 0.53 0.17 -6.86
CA HIS A 102 0.77 1.06 -5.73
C HIS A 102 1.40 0.32 -4.55
N GLY A 103 0.94 -0.89 -4.24
CA GLY A 103 1.55 -1.75 -3.23
C GLY A 103 3.02 -2.05 -3.54
N LEU A 104 3.32 -2.49 -4.76
CA LEU A 104 4.68 -2.78 -5.20
C LEU A 104 5.59 -1.53 -5.15
N ALA A 105 5.08 -0.38 -5.59
CA ALA A 105 5.79 0.88 -5.49
C ALA A 105 6.07 1.28 -4.03
N HIS A 106 5.09 1.09 -3.14
CA HIS A 106 5.25 1.33 -1.71
C HIS A 106 6.29 0.39 -1.08
N GLU A 107 6.30 -0.90 -1.44
CA GLU A 107 7.32 -1.86 -0.98
C GLU A 107 8.73 -1.44 -1.39
N THR A 108 8.94 -0.94 -2.61
CA THR A 108 10.26 -0.39 -3.00
C THR A 108 10.68 0.80 -2.13
N ALA A 109 9.72 1.63 -1.70
CA ALA A 109 9.97 2.79 -0.84
C ALA A 109 10.26 2.41 0.61
N LYS A 110 9.68 1.30 1.11
CA LYS A 110 9.91 0.79 2.47
C LYS A 110 11.39 0.53 2.74
N LEU A 111 12.17 0.17 1.72
CA LEU A 111 13.62 -0.01 1.85
C LEU A 111 14.32 1.19 2.48
N VAL A 112 13.81 2.41 2.25
CA VAL A 112 14.35 3.65 2.82
C VAL A 112 13.63 3.99 4.13
N PHE A 113 12.30 4.08 4.09
CA PHE A 113 11.53 4.58 5.24
C PHE A 113 11.58 3.66 6.45
N LYS A 114 11.65 2.34 6.25
CA LYS A 114 11.72 1.40 7.37
C LYS A 114 13.06 1.46 8.10
N VAL A 115 14.14 1.68 7.37
CA VAL A 115 15.47 1.91 7.96
C VAL A 115 15.46 3.20 8.79
N MET A 116 14.89 4.28 8.24
CA MET A 116 14.76 5.55 8.95
C MET A 116 13.91 5.42 10.21
N GLU A 117 12.75 4.76 10.12
CA GLU A 117 11.85 4.52 11.26
C GLU A 117 12.57 3.76 12.36
N SER A 118 13.14 2.60 12.06
CA SER A 118 13.84 1.77 13.05
C SER A 118 15.02 2.51 13.66
N TYR A 119 15.80 3.25 12.86
CA TYR A 119 16.89 4.07 13.37
C TYR A 119 16.42 5.11 14.37
N CYS A 120 15.44 5.93 13.99
CA CYS A 120 14.90 6.97 14.84
C CYS A 120 14.28 6.38 16.12
N TYR A 121 13.54 5.28 15.99
CA TYR A 121 12.91 4.61 17.12
C TYR A 121 13.96 4.08 18.12
N ILE A 122 14.94 3.31 17.65
CA ILE A 122 15.99 2.72 18.49
C ILE A 122 16.85 3.83 19.11
N TYR A 123 17.18 4.89 18.35
CA TYR A 123 17.91 6.03 18.89
C TYR A 123 17.15 6.70 20.03
N ILE A 124 15.85 6.94 19.87
CA ILE A 124 15.00 7.54 20.91
C ILE A 124 14.92 6.61 22.13
N TYR A 125 14.69 5.31 21.92
CA TYR A 125 14.62 4.33 23.01
C TYR A 125 15.94 4.24 23.81
N ASN A 126 17.08 4.26 23.13
CA ASN A 126 18.37 4.13 23.80
C ASN A 126 18.80 5.39 24.55
N LYS A 127 18.41 6.58 24.09
CA LYS A 127 18.86 7.87 24.67
C LYS A 127 17.82 8.58 25.54
N PHE A 128 16.53 8.39 25.28
CA PHE A 128 15.45 9.18 25.87
C PHE A 128 14.34 8.35 26.50
N ARG A 129 14.46 7.01 26.59
CA ARG A 129 13.43 6.20 27.28
C ARG A 129 13.23 6.67 28.71
N LEU A 130 11.96 6.78 29.10
CA LEU A 130 11.52 7.21 30.43
C LEU A 130 11.39 6.01 31.38
N LEU A 131 10.98 4.86 30.84
CA LEU A 131 10.80 3.62 31.59
C LEU A 131 11.46 2.46 30.84
N ASP A 132 12.04 1.54 31.59
CA ASP A 132 12.62 0.31 31.05
C ASP A 132 11.65 -0.85 31.28
N LEU A 133 10.68 -0.97 30.37
CA LEU A 133 9.69 -2.05 30.42
C LEU A 133 10.32 -3.34 29.88
N SER A 134 10.18 -4.44 30.63
CA SER A 134 10.74 -5.72 30.18
C SER A 134 10.08 -6.18 28.88
N TRP A 135 10.90 -6.58 27.91
CA TRP A 135 10.45 -7.11 26.63
C TRP A 135 9.64 -8.40 26.79
N ASN A 136 9.96 -9.23 27.79
CA ASN A 136 9.30 -10.52 28.06
C ASN A 136 8.07 -10.45 28.99
N SER A 137 7.59 -9.24 29.31
CA SER A 137 6.43 -9.07 30.18
C SER A 137 5.13 -9.09 29.40
N LEU A 138 4.19 -9.93 29.84
CA LEU A 138 2.84 -10.00 29.30
C LEU A 138 2.12 -8.63 29.30
N TRP A 139 2.34 -7.82 30.34
CA TRP A 139 1.76 -6.48 30.42
C TRP A 139 2.37 -5.51 29.42
N THR A 140 3.68 -5.60 29.17
CA THR A 140 4.35 -4.78 28.15
C THR A 140 3.82 -5.14 26.76
N TRP A 141 3.55 -6.42 26.49
CA TRP A 141 2.97 -6.88 25.23
C TRP A 141 1.58 -6.26 24.99
N TYR A 142 0.66 -6.36 25.95
CA TYR A 142 -0.68 -5.75 25.79
C TYR A 142 -0.63 -4.22 25.73
N LEU A 143 0.26 -3.59 26.50
CA LEU A 143 0.46 -2.15 26.43
C LEU A 143 0.98 -1.74 25.04
N ALA A 144 1.93 -2.48 24.48
CA ALA A 144 2.46 -2.23 23.14
C ALA A 144 1.38 -2.40 22.06
N ALA A 145 0.52 -3.42 22.16
CA ALA A 145 -0.63 -3.60 21.28
C ALA A 145 -1.59 -2.40 21.30
N LEU A 146 -2.00 -1.97 22.51
CA LEU A 146 -2.90 -0.83 22.70
C LEU A 146 -2.26 0.49 22.26
N ALA A 147 -0.99 0.72 22.60
CA ALA A 147 -0.25 1.91 22.21
C ALA A 147 -0.10 1.97 20.68
N MET A 148 0.25 0.85 20.03
CA MET A 148 0.36 0.78 18.57
C MET A 148 -0.95 1.21 17.90
N ASP A 149 -2.09 0.67 18.35
CA ASP A 149 -3.39 0.99 17.78
C ASP A 149 -3.82 2.44 18.07
N PHE A 150 -3.49 2.96 19.26
CA PHE A 150 -3.73 4.35 19.63
C PHE A 150 -2.94 5.34 18.76
N PHE A 151 -1.64 5.12 18.59
CA PHE A 151 -0.81 5.98 17.73
C PHE A 151 -1.16 5.83 16.25
N TYR A 152 -1.60 4.64 15.83
CA TYR A 152 -2.19 4.44 14.51
C TYR A 152 -3.42 5.33 14.33
N TYR A 153 -4.38 5.32 15.26
CA TYR A 153 -5.58 6.17 15.18
C TYR A 153 -5.23 7.65 14.98
N TRP A 154 -4.27 8.18 15.75
CA TRP A 154 -3.86 9.58 15.62
C TRP A 154 -3.11 9.88 14.32
N GLY A 155 -2.22 8.99 13.90
CA GLY A 155 -1.54 9.12 12.62
C GLY A 155 -2.53 9.08 11.45
N HIS A 156 -3.48 8.15 11.50
CA HIS A 156 -4.51 7.99 10.47
C HIS A 156 -5.47 9.18 10.43
N ARG A 157 -5.95 9.64 11.59
CA ARG A 157 -6.75 10.88 11.68
C ARG A 157 -6.00 12.08 11.11
N ALA A 158 -4.73 12.24 11.46
CA ALA A 158 -3.88 13.30 10.91
C ALA A 158 -3.72 13.16 9.38
N SER A 159 -3.64 11.93 8.86
CA SER A 159 -3.62 11.66 7.43
C SER A 159 -4.89 12.09 6.68
N HIS A 160 -6.02 12.26 7.36
CA HIS A 160 -7.24 12.79 6.75
C HIS A 160 -7.42 14.29 7.00
N GLU A 161 -7.04 14.77 8.19
CA GLU A 161 -7.29 16.16 8.61
C GLU A 161 -6.17 17.17 8.25
N ILE A 162 -5.00 16.70 7.81
CA ILE A 162 -3.85 17.54 7.42
C ILE A 162 -3.62 17.40 5.92
N HIS A 163 -3.74 18.50 5.17
CA HIS A 163 -3.76 18.49 3.70
C HIS A 163 -2.55 17.81 3.05
N ILE A 164 -1.32 18.04 3.54
CA ILE A 164 -0.13 17.38 2.99
C ILE A 164 -0.05 15.88 3.31
N LEU A 165 -0.59 15.44 4.45
CA LEU A 165 -0.67 14.02 4.78
C LEU A 165 -1.79 13.34 3.98
N TRP A 166 -2.92 14.01 3.81
CA TRP A 166 -3.99 13.58 2.91
C TRP A 166 -3.50 13.45 1.47
N ALA A 167 -2.63 14.33 1.01
CA ALA A 167 -2.03 14.20 -0.32
C ALA A 167 -1.30 12.86 -0.54
N GLN A 168 -0.79 12.24 0.52
CA GLN A 168 -0.19 10.91 0.48
C GLN A 168 -1.24 9.82 0.70
N HIS A 169 -2.12 10.00 1.68
CA HIS A 169 -3.08 8.98 2.06
C HIS A 169 -4.22 8.81 1.05
N GLN A 170 -4.57 9.84 0.28
CA GLN A 170 -5.60 9.78 -0.77
C GLN A 170 -5.35 8.68 -1.80
N VAL A 171 -4.09 8.28 -2.02
CA VAL A 171 -3.76 7.16 -2.93
C VAL A 171 -4.52 5.91 -2.52
N HIS A 172 -4.59 5.63 -1.22
CA HIS A 172 -5.35 4.53 -0.64
C HIS A 172 -6.86 4.63 -0.89
N HIS A 173 -7.40 5.85 -0.79
CA HIS A 173 -8.81 6.13 -1.03
C HIS A 173 -9.17 6.35 -2.51
N SER A 174 -8.19 6.32 -3.42
CA SER A 174 -8.41 6.71 -4.82
C SER A 174 -9.14 5.67 -5.67
N SER A 175 -9.25 4.41 -5.21
CA SER A 175 -10.00 3.38 -5.93
C SER A 175 -11.51 3.64 -5.85
N GLU A 176 -12.17 3.53 -7.00
CA GLU A 176 -13.64 3.50 -7.09
C GLU A 176 -14.23 2.11 -6.78
N GLU A 177 -13.36 1.14 -6.54
CA GLU A 177 -13.67 -0.17 -5.97
C GLU A 177 -13.39 -0.20 -4.47
N PHE A 178 -13.93 -1.20 -3.80
CA PHE A 178 -13.55 -1.51 -2.44
C PHE A 178 -13.59 -3.03 -2.28
N ASN A 179 -12.40 -3.61 -2.13
CA ASN A 179 -12.09 -5.04 -2.11
C ASN A 179 -10.70 -5.22 -1.51
N THR A 180 -10.28 -6.45 -1.30
CA THR A 180 -9.02 -6.81 -0.65
C THR A 180 -7.78 -6.25 -1.35
N ALA A 181 -7.78 -6.11 -2.69
CA ALA A 181 -6.65 -5.50 -3.40
C ALA A 181 -6.47 -4.01 -3.07
N VAL A 182 -7.56 -3.29 -2.75
CA VAL A 182 -7.49 -1.88 -2.32
C VAL A 182 -6.69 -1.72 -1.02
N GLY A 183 -6.67 -2.74 -0.16
CA GLY A 183 -5.86 -2.73 1.06
C GLY A 183 -4.35 -2.53 0.79
N LEU A 184 -3.86 -2.98 -0.37
CA LEU A 184 -2.46 -2.81 -0.78
C LEU A 184 -2.20 -1.50 -1.54
N ARG A 185 -3.23 -0.70 -1.84
CA ARG A 185 -3.08 0.57 -2.55
C ARG A 185 -2.47 1.60 -1.61
N GLN A 186 -1.15 1.80 -1.65
CA GLN A 186 -0.43 2.67 -0.73
C GLN A 186 0.41 3.73 -1.46
N SER A 187 0.61 4.88 -0.81
CA SER A 187 1.53 5.91 -1.31
C SER A 187 2.98 5.56 -1.01
N ILE A 188 3.87 5.90 -1.94
CA ILE A 188 5.33 5.81 -1.73
C ILE A 188 5.74 6.63 -0.49
N LEU A 189 5.15 7.81 -0.29
CA LEU A 189 5.48 8.72 0.80
C LEU A 189 4.66 8.45 2.07
N GLN A 190 3.75 7.48 2.07
CA GLN A 190 3.01 7.09 3.28
C GLN A 190 3.96 6.68 4.42
N GLY A 191 5.16 6.19 4.07
CA GLY A 191 6.22 5.82 5.01
C GLY A 191 6.62 6.95 5.96
N CYS A 192 6.53 8.23 5.56
CA CYS A 192 6.83 9.38 6.42
C CYS A 192 5.94 9.46 7.69
N SER A 193 4.81 8.76 7.71
CA SER A 193 3.90 8.72 8.86
C SER A 193 4.48 7.97 10.06
N PHE A 194 5.67 7.36 9.94
CA PHE A 194 6.34 6.69 11.07
C PHE A 194 6.56 7.60 12.29
N ILE A 195 6.63 8.92 12.06
CA ILE A 195 6.82 9.93 13.10
C ILE A 195 5.76 9.83 14.20
N PHE A 196 4.52 9.44 13.85
CA PHE A 196 3.44 9.28 14.82
C PHE A 196 3.67 8.14 15.82
N TYR A 197 4.53 7.17 15.49
CA TYR A 197 4.86 6.05 16.37
C TYR A 197 6.07 6.30 17.27
N LEU A 198 6.91 7.30 16.96
CA LEU A 198 8.12 7.60 17.73
C LEU A 198 7.88 7.87 19.23
N PRO A 199 6.75 8.46 19.68
CA PRO A 199 6.49 8.61 21.11
C PRO A 199 6.43 7.28 21.87
N MET A 200 6.11 6.15 21.21
CA MET A 200 6.16 4.83 21.84
C MET A 200 7.57 4.44 22.29
N ALA A 201 8.61 4.92 21.60
CA ALA A 201 10.01 4.63 21.93
C ALA A 201 10.42 5.16 23.31
N LEU A 202 9.62 6.02 23.94
CA LEU A 202 9.88 6.47 25.30
C LEU A 202 9.64 5.36 26.35
N ILE A 203 8.89 4.31 26.02
CA ILE A 203 8.50 3.26 26.97
C ILE A 203 8.46 1.84 26.37
N ILE A 204 8.16 1.67 25.08
CA ILE A 204 7.94 0.36 24.45
C ILE A 204 9.24 -0.16 23.83
N PRO A 205 9.70 -1.38 24.19
CA PRO A 205 10.84 -2.04 23.57
C PRO A 205 10.72 -2.13 22.04
N PRO A 206 11.81 -1.89 21.28
CA PRO A 206 11.78 -1.88 19.81
C PRO A 206 11.25 -3.19 19.16
N SER A 207 11.54 -4.36 19.75
CA SER A 207 11.06 -5.65 19.24
C SER A 207 9.53 -5.77 19.31
N LEU A 208 8.91 -5.35 20.42
CA LEU A 208 7.46 -5.33 20.58
C LEU A 208 6.81 -4.27 19.68
N PHE A 209 7.45 -3.11 19.49
CA PHE A 209 6.98 -2.10 18.55
C PHE A 209 6.83 -2.67 17.14
N ILE A 210 7.88 -3.30 16.60
CA ILE A 210 7.85 -3.88 15.24
C ILE A 210 6.84 -5.02 15.15
N THR A 211 6.76 -5.88 16.19
CA THR A 211 5.80 -6.99 16.24
C THR A 211 4.35 -6.48 16.15
N HIS A 212 3.99 -5.51 16.98
CA HIS A 212 2.62 -4.98 16.97
C HIS A 212 2.34 -4.11 15.76
N GLN A 213 3.33 -3.42 15.19
CA GLN A 213 3.16 -2.73 13.92
C GLN A 213 2.79 -3.70 12.78
N HIS A 214 3.44 -4.88 12.73
CA HIS A 214 3.07 -5.92 11.78
C HIS A 214 1.66 -6.46 12.02
N PHE A 215 1.31 -6.83 13.25
CA PHE A 215 -0.03 -7.34 13.53
C PHE A 215 -1.12 -6.29 13.25
N ASN A 216 -0.88 -5.02 13.58
CA ASN A 216 -1.80 -3.93 13.29
C ASN A 216 -2.04 -3.77 11.78
N LEU A 217 -0.98 -3.83 10.97
CA LEU A 217 -1.07 -3.80 9.52
C LEU A 217 -1.81 -5.03 8.95
N LEU A 218 -1.51 -6.23 9.47
CA LEU A 218 -2.14 -7.47 9.03
C LEU A 218 -3.64 -7.50 9.32
N TYR A 219 -4.06 -6.96 10.46
CA TYR A 219 -5.47 -6.84 10.80
C TYR A 219 -6.21 -5.92 9.82
N GLN A 220 -5.61 -4.78 9.48
CA GLN A 220 -6.23 -3.83 8.56
C GLN A 220 -6.38 -4.38 7.14
N PHE A 221 -5.61 -5.41 6.75
CA PHE A 221 -5.75 -5.98 5.42
C PHE A 221 -7.14 -6.59 5.19
N TRP A 222 -7.61 -7.48 6.07
CA TRP A 222 -8.83 -8.28 5.81
C TRP A 222 -10.12 -7.46 5.89
N ILE A 223 -10.11 -6.31 6.58
CA ILE A 223 -11.28 -5.42 6.70
C ILE A 223 -11.64 -4.71 5.38
N HIS A 224 -10.81 -4.83 4.34
CA HIS A 224 -11.09 -4.33 3.01
C HIS A 224 -12.00 -5.29 2.21
N THR A 225 -13.26 -5.44 2.60
CA THR A 225 -14.20 -6.26 1.82
C THR A 225 -15.65 -5.78 1.90
N LYS A 226 -16.40 -6.05 0.83
CA LYS A 226 -17.87 -5.89 0.80
C LYS A 226 -18.63 -7.16 1.15
N THR A 227 -17.95 -8.30 1.18
CA THR A 227 -18.59 -9.62 1.37
C THR A 227 -19.08 -9.80 2.80
N VAL A 228 -18.29 -9.36 3.79
CA VAL A 228 -18.67 -9.36 5.21
C VAL A 228 -19.49 -8.10 5.52
N LYS A 229 -20.80 -8.28 5.77
CA LYS A 229 -21.72 -7.15 5.96
C LYS A 229 -21.62 -6.51 7.34
N ASN A 230 -21.74 -7.32 8.40
CA ASN A 230 -21.66 -6.90 9.80
C ASN A 230 -21.09 -8.05 10.66
N LEU A 231 -20.53 -7.71 11.81
CA LEU A 231 -20.04 -8.68 12.82
C LEU A 231 -20.79 -8.60 14.16
N GLY A 232 -21.96 -7.97 14.18
CA GLY A 232 -22.80 -7.86 15.37
C GLY A 232 -22.05 -7.21 16.55
N PRO A 233 -22.11 -7.76 17.78
CA PRO A 233 -21.51 -7.14 18.96
C PRO A 233 -20.00 -6.87 18.89
N LEU A 234 -19.26 -7.55 18.02
CA LEU A 234 -17.82 -7.28 17.85
C LEU A 234 -17.56 -5.85 17.36
N GLU A 235 -18.53 -5.23 16.66
CA GLU A 235 -18.45 -3.86 16.14
C GLU A 235 -18.48 -2.78 17.24
N TYR A 236 -18.74 -3.14 18.49
CA TYR A 236 -18.58 -2.20 19.59
C TYR A 236 -17.11 -1.93 19.91
N ILE A 237 -16.22 -2.90 19.66
CA ILE A 237 -14.82 -2.88 20.07
C ILE A 237 -13.87 -2.89 18.87
N LEU A 238 -14.15 -3.74 17.89
CA LEU A 238 -13.28 -3.97 16.73
C LEU A 238 -13.64 -3.04 15.57
N ASN A 239 -12.62 -2.60 14.85
CA ASN A 239 -12.79 -2.06 13.51
C ASN A 239 -13.14 -3.22 12.57
N THR A 240 -14.19 -3.07 11.76
CA THR A 240 -14.75 -4.16 10.96
C THR A 240 -14.86 -3.74 9.50
N PRO A 241 -15.11 -4.67 8.57
CA PRO A 241 -15.37 -4.32 7.18
C PRO A 241 -16.49 -3.29 7.01
N GLN A 242 -17.48 -3.26 7.90
CA GLN A 242 -18.53 -2.24 7.87
C GLN A 242 -18.00 -0.84 8.18
N HIS A 243 -17.27 -0.68 9.27
CA HIS A 243 -16.67 0.59 9.66
C HIS A 243 -15.69 1.09 8.60
N HIS A 244 -14.87 0.19 8.06
CA HIS A 244 -13.85 0.52 7.06
C HIS A 244 -14.44 0.88 5.70
N ARG A 245 -15.58 0.28 5.30
CA ARG A 245 -16.33 0.74 4.12
C ARG A 245 -16.79 2.17 4.23
N ILE A 246 -17.28 2.56 5.41
CA ILE A 246 -17.71 3.94 5.68
C ILE A 246 -16.49 4.86 5.61
N HIS A 247 -15.38 4.48 6.22
CA HIS A 247 -14.13 5.22 6.17
C HIS A 247 -13.65 5.49 4.72
N HIS A 248 -13.79 4.51 3.82
CA HIS A 248 -13.46 4.67 2.40
C HIS A 248 -14.54 5.38 1.56
N GLY A 249 -15.66 5.77 2.17
CA GLY A 249 -16.76 6.43 1.48
C GLY A 249 -16.49 7.91 1.21
N SER A 250 -16.95 8.39 0.05
CA SER A 250 -16.89 9.80 -0.36
C SER A 250 -18.17 10.58 -0.12
N ASN A 251 -19.24 9.91 0.32
CA ASN A 251 -20.47 10.56 0.78
C ASN A 251 -20.13 11.49 1.96
N ILE A 252 -20.84 12.61 2.10
CA ILE A 252 -20.53 13.59 3.17
C ILE A 252 -20.53 12.96 4.57
N TRP A 253 -21.46 12.04 4.85
CA TRP A 253 -21.54 11.37 6.16
C TRP A 253 -20.42 10.35 6.43
N CYS A 254 -19.70 9.95 5.39
CA CYS A 254 -18.53 9.07 5.46
C CYS A 254 -17.22 9.84 5.69
N LEU A 255 -17.17 11.11 5.31
CA LEU A 255 -15.95 11.91 5.38
C LEU A 255 -15.51 12.11 6.83
N ASP A 256 -14.21 11.95 7.06
CA ASP A 256 -13.57 12.19 8.36
C ASP A 256 -14.13 11.29 9.49
N LYS A 257 -14.37 10.00 9.19
CA LYS A 257 -14.94 9.01 10.13
C LYS A 257 -14.13 7.72 10.19
N ASN A 258 -14.24 7.02 11.32
CA ASN A 258 -13.77 5.65 11.54
C ASN A 258 -12.27 5.44 11.22
N TYR A 259 -11.39 6.14 11.94
CA TYR A 259 -9.94 6.09 11.75
C TYR A 259 -9.23 4.92 12.45
N GLY A 260 -9.92 4.15 13.30
CA GLY A 260 -9.34 3.05 14.05
C GLY A 260 -8.67 2.01 13.16
N GLY A 261 -7.57 1.42 13.64
CA GLY A 261 -6.87 0.35 12.91
C GLY A 261 -7.51 -0.99 13.21
N VAL A 262 -7.27 -1.49 14.42
CA VAL A 262 -7.83 -2.72 14.99
C VAL A 262 -9.05 -2.42 15.86
N LEU A 263 -9.00 -1.37 16.68
CA LEU A 263 -10.07 -1.04 17.61
C LEU A 263 -10.83 0.19 17.14
N ILE A 264 -12.16 0.10 17.13
CA ILE A 264 -13.06 1.22 16.84
C ILE A 264 -13.32 2.10 18.07
N ILE A 265 -12.83 1.68 19.24
CA ILE A 265 -13.07 2.39 20.52
C ILE A 265 -12.53 3.82 20.48
N TRP A 266 -11.43 4.07 19.76
CA TRP A 266 -10.84 5.40 19.65
C TRP A 266 -11.79 6.36 18.93
N ASP A 267 -12.44 5.91 17.86
CA ASP A 267 -13.44 6.71 17.17
C ASP A 267 -14.64 7.06 18.03
N ARG A 268 -15.06 6.12 18.90
CA ARG A 268 -16.14 6.36 19.86
C ARG A 268 -15.74 7.36 20.93
N LEU A 269 -14.52 7.22 21.47
CA LEU A 269 -13.99 8.11 22.51
C LEU A 269 -13.73 9.54 22.00
N PHE A 270 -13.23 9.68 20.77
CA PHE A 270 -12.83 10.97 20.20
C PHE A 270 -13.84 11.56 19.20
N GLY A 271 -15.04 10.99 19.10
CA GLY A 271 -16.17 11.56 18.37
C GLY A 271 -16.09 11.46 16.84
N THR A 272 -15.32 10.52 16.32
CA THR A 272 -15.15 10.27 14.87
C THR A 272 -15.87 9.02 14.39
N PHE A 273 -16.60 8.34 15.27
CA PHE A 273 -17.38 7.15 14.92
C PHE A 273 -18.58 7.49 14.02
N ALA A 274 -18.78 6.68 12.97
CA ALA A 274 -19.98 6.64 12.17
C ALA A 274 -20.42 5.21 11.91
N THR A 275 -21.75 5.01 11.91
CA THR A 275 -22.38 3.75 11.52
C THR A 275 -23.04 3.87 10.16
N GLY A 276 -23.34 2.73 9.54
CA GLY A 276 -24.00 2.68 8.25
C GLY A 276 -25.40 3.33 8.30
N LYS A 277 -25.79 3.95 7.19
CA LYS A 277 -27.18 4.37 6.96
C LYS A 277 -27.84 3.38 6.02
N ASP A 278 -28.97 2.81 6.43
CA ASP A 278 -29.66 1.77 5.65
C ASP A 278 -30.14 2.27 4.27
N ASP A 279 -30.40 3.57 4.15
CA ASP A 279 -30.99 4.18 2.95
C ASP A 279 -29.97 4.77 1.96
N GLU A 280 -28.68 4.80 2.28
CA GLU A 280 -27.65 5.45 1.45
C GLU A 280 -26.54 4.49 1.01
N LYS A 281 -26.39 4.29 -0.30
CA LYS A 281 -25.27 3.53 -0.85
C LYS A 281 -23.97 4.33 -0.73
N ILE A 282 -22.93 3.66 -0.21
CA ILE A 282 -21.58 4.22 -0.12
C ILE A 282 -20.97 4.32 -1.53
N VAL A 283 -20.49 5.51 -1.87
CA VAL A 283 -19.77 5.82 -3.11
C VAL A 283 -18.27 5.86 -2.78
N TYR A 284 -17.48 5.03 -3.46
CA TYR A 284 -16.04 4.93 -3.25
C TYR A 284 -15.24 5.85 -4.19
N GLY A 285 -13.95 5.99 -3.91
CA GLY A 285 -13.04 6.93 -4.54
C GLY A 285 -12.96 8.24 -3.77
N LEU A 286 -12.25 9.21 -4.33
CA LEU A 286 -12.13 10.56 -3.79
C LEU A 286 -13.40 11.37 -4.08
N VAL A 287 -13.59 12.43 -3.30
CA VAL A 287 -14.60 13.46 -3.57
C VAL A 287 -14.44 14.01 -5.00
N VAL A 288 -13.20 14.34 -5.38
CA VAL A 288 -12.82 14.66 -6.77
C VAL A 288 -11.86 13.60 -7.27
N ASN A 289 -12.39 12.65 -8.05
CA ASN A 289 -11.61 11.55 -8.59
C ASN A 289 -10.72 11.96 -9.76
N LYS A 290 -9.56 11.32 -9.84
CA LYS A 290 -8.67 11.40 -10.99
C LYS A 290 -8.93 10.18 -11.90
N PRO A 291 -9.46 10.37 -13.13
CA PRO A 291 -9.74 9.25 -14.05
C PRO A 291 -8.42 8.75 -14.67
N SER A 292 -7.73 7.85 -13.97
CA SER A 292 -6.48 7.26 -14.45
C SER A 292 -6.16 5.96 -13.75
N PHE A 293 -5.49 5.06 -14.47
CA PHE A 293 -4.84 3.86 -13.95
C PHE A 293 -3.32 4.02 -13.81
N ASN A 294 -2.76 5.17 -14.21
CA ASN A 294 -1.34 5.50 -14.11
C ASN A 294 -0.93 5.74 -12.64
N PRO A 295 -0.15 4.83 -12.01
CA PRO A 295 0.23 4.98 -10.61
C PRO A 295 1.05 6.24 -10.34
N LEU A 296 1.94 6.67 -11.24
CA LEU A 296 2.72 7.89 -11.05
C LEU A 296 1.83 9.13 -11.01
N GLN A 297 0.81 9.19 -11.88
CA GLN A 297 -0.15 10.29 -11.87
C GLN A 297 -0.96 10.28 -10.57
N LEU A 298 -1.44 9.11 -10.14
CA LEU A 298 -2.23 8.95 -8.91
C LEU A 298 -1.43 9.25 -7.63
N GLN A 299 -0.12 8.98 -7.61
CA GLN A 299 0.79 9.34 -6.50
C GLN A 299 1.01 10.86 -6.41
N THR A 300 1.03 11.57 -7.54
CA THR A 300 1.56 12.94 -7.60
C THR A 300 0.50 14.04 -7.72
N PHE A 301 -0.65 13.77 -8.37
CA PHE A 301 -1.59 14.84 -8.73
C PHE A 301 -2.10 15.64 -7.53
N TYR A 302 -2.37 14.96 -6.42
CA TYR A 302 -2.90 15.61 -5.22
C TYR A 302 -1.81 16.40 -4.48
N THR A 303 -0.60 15.85 -4.40
CA THR A 303 0.57 16.56 -3.86
C THR A 303 0.83 17.86 -4.62
N VAL A 304 0.81 17.82 -5.96
CA VAL A 304 0.94 19.02 -6.80
C VAL A 304 -0.19 20.02 -6.52
N SER A 305 -1.42 19.55 -6.33
CA SER A 305 -2.57 20.40 -5.97
C SER A 305 -2.36 21.10 -4.62
N ALA A 306 -1.90 20.37 -3.60
CA ALA A 306 -1.65 20.92 -2.27
C ALA A 306 -0.56 22.00 -2.28
N PHE A 307 0.55 21.75 -2.97
CA PHE A 307 1.63 22.74 -3.12
C PHE A 307 1.20 23.94 -3.96
N ARG A 308 0.43 23.73 -5.04
CA ARG A 308 -0.12 24.83 -5.83
C ARG A 308 -1.02 25.74 -4.98
N LYS A 309 -1.96 25.15 -4.24
CA LYS A 309 -2.83 25.88 -3.28
C LYS A 309 -2.00 26.69 -2.29
N SER A 310 -0.90 26.12 -1.77
CA SER A 310 0.03 26.83 -0.89
C SER A 310 0.71 28.00 -1.60
N CYS A 311 1.25 27.80 -2.80
CA CYS A 311 1.94 28.84 -3.57
C CYS A 311 1.04 30.04 -3.95
N GLU A 312 -0.25 29.81 -4.16
CA GLU A 312 -1.25 30.84 -4.46
C GLU A 312 -1.57 31.76 -3.26
N MET A 313 -1.19 31.37 -2.03
CA MET A 313 -1.47 32.16 -0.83
C MET A 313 -0.53 33.37 -0.70
N LYS A 314 -1.11 34.52 -0.32
CA LYS A 314 -0.40 35.82 -0.27
C LYS A 314 0.67 35.92 0.82
N THR A 315 0.51 35.24 1.95
CA THR A 315 1.42 35.37 3.12
C THR A 315 1.94 34.02 3.56
N TRP A 316 3.16 33.96 4.12
CA TRP A 316 3.77 32.71 4.60
C TRP A 316 2.90 31.94 5.60
N LYS A 317 2.18 32.65 6.48
CA LYS A 317 1.22 32.02 7.40
C LYS A 317 0.12 31.27 6.64
N LEU A 318 -0.47 31.91 5.63
CA LEU A 318 -1.50 31.28 4.81
C LEU A 318 -0.94 30.13 3.96
N LYS A 319 0.30 30.24 3.48
CA LYS A 319 1.00 29.15 2.78
C LYS A 319 1.13 27.90 3.67
N LEU A 320 1.51 28.08 4.94
CA LEU A 320 1.58 26.99 5.91
C LEU A 320 0.20 26.43 6.26
N CYS A 321 -0.79 27.29 6.52
CA CYS A 321 -2.17 26.84 6.75
C CYS A 321 -2.69 26.01 5.56
N ALA A 322 -2.41 26.40 4.32
CA ALA A 322 -2.82 25.65 3.14
C ALA A 322 -2.23 24.23 3.07
N LEU A 323 -1.12 23.94 3.74
CA LEU A 323 -0.49 22.61 3.80
C LEU A 323 -0.88 21.83 5.06
N PHE A 324 -1.06 22.51 6.20
CA PHE A 324 -1.23 21.89 7.50
C PHE A 324 -2.67 21.87 8.04
N PHE A 325 -3.57 22.67 7.47
CA PHE A 325 -5.00 22.61 7.77
C PHE A 325 -5.70 21.63 6.82
N GLY A 326 -7.01 21.44 6.97
CA GLY A 326 -7.75 20.44 6.19
C GLY A 326 -7.78 20.75 4.69
N PRO A 327 -8.01 19.74 3.83
CA PRO A 327 -8.07 19.93 2.37
C PRO A 327 -9.09 21.01 1.93
N SER A 328 -10.21 21.11 2.64
CA SER A 328 -11.28 22.08 2.39
C SER A 328 -11.05 23.46 3.03
N TRP A 329 -9.94 23.68 3.74
CA TRP A 329 -9.65 24.96 4.39
C TRP A 329 -9.45 26.09 3.37
N ARG A 330 -9.97 27.27 3.68
CA ARG A 330 -9.69 28.54 2.99
C ARG A 330 -9.51 29.68 3.99
N PRO A 331 -8.87 30.80 3.63
CA PRO A 331 -8.76 31.94 4.52
C PRO A 331 -10.14 32.38 5.04
N GLY A 332 -10.30 32.42 6.37
CA GLY A 332 -11.56 32.74 7.03
C GLY A 332 -12.46 31.56 7.40
N SER A 333 -12.19 30.33 6.94
CA SER A 333 -12.91 29.13 7.38
C SER A 333 -12.29 28.51 8.65
N PRO A 334 -13.04 27.65 9.38
CA PRO A 334 -12.48 26.76 10.39
C PRO A 334 -11.38 25.86 9.82
N ARG A 335 -10.53 25.30 10.70
CA ARG A 335 -9.35 24.48 10.33
C ARG A 335 -9.66 23.39 9.30
N LEU A 336 -10.79 22.71 9.40
CA LEU A 336 -11.15 21.60 8.50
C LEU A 336 -12.01 22.04 7.30
N GLY A 337 -12.25 23.34 7.14
CA GLY A 337 -13.23 23.87 6.21
C GLY A 337 -14.62 23.95 6.83
N LEU A 338 -15.61 24.23 5.99
CA LEU A 338 -17.03 24.26 6.34
C LEU A 338 -17.71 23.03 5.73
N ASP A 339 -18.50 22.31 6.52
CA ASP A 339 -19.17 21.08 6.05
C ASP A 339 -20.23 21.38 4.99
N GLU A 340 -20.86 22.57 5.04
CA GLU A 340 -21.84 23.03 4.06
C GLU A 340 -21.25 23.24 2.67
N GLU A 341 -19.93 23.43 2.60
CA GLU A 341 -19.19 23.65 1.35
C GLU A 341 -18.59 22.36 0.77
N LYS A 342 -18.68 21.24 1.51
CA LYS A 342 -18.24 19.94 1.02
C LYS A 342 -19.14 19.49 -0.15
N ILE A 343 -18.52 18.97 -1.20
CA ILE A 343 -19.22 18.49 -2.39
C ILE A 343 -20.09 17.28 -2.00
N LYS A 344 -21.38 17.35 -2.31
CA LYS A 344 -22.31 16.23 -2.15
C LYS A 344 -22.06 15.18 -3.24
N VAL A 345 -21.29 14.14 -2.90
CA VAL A 345 -21.03 13.02 -3.82
C VAL A 345 -22.21 12.06 -3.81
N GLY A 346 -22.82 11.88 -4.98
CA GLY A 346 -23.85 10.87 -5.24
C GLY A 346 -23.33 9.70 -6.08
N PRO A 347 -24.19 8.72 -6.40
CA PRO A 347 -23.84 7.62 -7.29
C PRO A 347 -23.27 8.15 -8.63
N ARG A 348 -22.15 7.58 -9.06
CA ARG A 348 -21.48 7.94 -10.32
C ARG A 348 -21.01 6.69 -11.06
N GLU A 349 -20.90 6.82 -12.38
CA GLU A 349 -20.25 5.80 -13.21
C GLU A 349 -18.75 5.77 -12.88
N LYS A 350 -18.21 4.56 -12.73
CA LYS A 350 -16.78 4.38 -12.44
C LYS A 350 -15.98 4.52 -13.71
N TYR A 351 -14.84 5.19 -13.63
CA TYR A 351 -13.92 5.33 -14.74
C TYR A 351 -13.42 3.95 -15.19
N ASN A 352 -13.64 3.62 -16.46
CA ASN A 352 -13.26 2.34 -17.04
C ASN A 352 -13.02 2.46 -18.55
N VAL A 353 -11.76 2.40 -18.97
CA VAL A 353 -11.42 2.32 -20.39
C VAL A 353 -11.53 0.86 -20.83
N LYS A 354 -12.36 0.59 -21.84
CA LYS A 354 -12.51 -0.75 -22.42
C LYS A 354 -11.37 -1.01 -23.40
N ILE A 355 -10.52 -1.99 -23.09
CA ILE A 355 -9.45 -2.47 -23.96
C ILE A 355 -9.70 -3.94 -24.34
N PRO A 356 -9.24 -4.40 -25.52
CA PRO A 356 -9.43 -5.78 -25.95
C PRO A 356 -8.89 -6.81 -24.95
N MET A 357 -9.54 -7.98 -24.87
CA MET A 357 -9.13 -9.08 -23.98
C MET A 357 -7.65 -9.47 -24.11
N TRP A 358 -7.10 -9.52 -25.33
CA TRP A 358 -5.68 -9.83 -25.52
C TRP A 358 -4.75 -8.80 -24.85
N CYS A 359 -5.18 -7.54 -24.79
CA CYS A 359 -4.41 -6.46 -24.16
C CYS A 359 -4.46 -6.61 -22.63
N ASN A 360 -5.62 -6.99 -22.07
CA ASN A 360 -5.72 -7.36 -20.65
C ASN A 360 -4.76 -8.51 -20.28
N ILE A 361 -4.71 -9.57 -21.11
CA ILE A 361 -3.79 -10.70 -20.90
C ILE A 361 -2.33 -10.24 -20.99
N TYR A 362 -2.00 -9.44 -22.02
CA TYR A 362 -0.67 -8.86 -22.19
C TYR A 362 -0.22 -8.08 -20.95
N LEU A 363 -1.08 -7.19 -20.44
CA LEU A 363 -0.76 -6.34 -19.27
C LEU A 363 -0.62 -7.16 -17.99
N LEU A 364 -1.45 -8.20 -17.82
CA LEU A 364 -1.31 -9.13 -16.70
C LEU A 364 0.03 -9.88 -16.75
N CYS A 365 0.43 -10.41 -17.92
CA CYS A 365 1.70 -11.09 -18.08
C CYS A 365 2.90 -10.17 -17.77
N HIS A 366 2.90 -8.95 -18.31
CA HIS A 366 3.94 -7.95 -18.02
C HIS A 366 3.95 -7.55 -16.54
N PHE A 367 2.79 -7.39 -15.90
CA PHE A 367 2.71 -7.13 -14.47
C PHE A 367 3.33 -8.27 -13.65
N CYS A 368 3.05 -9.53 -13.98
CA CYS A 368 3.67 -10.69 -13.33
C CYS A 368 5.21 -10.68 -13.47
N VAL A 369 5.74 -10.29 -14.64
CA VAL A 369 7.19 -10.15 -14.83
C VAL A 369 7.76 -9.02 -13.97
N VAL A 370 7.05 -7.90 -13.80
CA VAL A 370 7.48 -6.81 -12.91
C VAL A 370 7.51 -7.27 -11.44
N VAL A 371 6.49 -8.01 -11.00
CA VAL A 371 6.45 -8.60 -9.64
C VAL A 371 7.62 -9.57 -9.44
N TYR A 372 7.90 -10.42 -10.43
CA TYR A 372 9.03 -11.33 -10.39
C TYR A 372 10.38 -10.58 -10.35
N GLY A 373 10.54 -9.54 -11.17
CA GLY A 373 11.73 -8.68 -11.15
C GLY A 373 11.94 -7.97 -9.82
N TYR A 374 10.87 -7.46 -9.21
CA TYR A 374 10.92 -6.92 -7.85
C TYR A 374 11.38 -7.97 -6.84
N HIS A 375 10.78 -9.17 -6.85
CA HIS A 375 11.15 -10.24 -5.92
C HIS A 375 12.62 -10.68 -6.07
N THR A 376 13.10 -10.81 -7.30
CA THR A 376 14.52 -11.11 -7.56
C THR A 376 15.40 -10.00 -6.99
N MET A 377 15.10 -8.73 -7.28
CA MET A 377 15.86 -7.59 -6.76
C MET A 377 15.83 -7.55 -5.22
N SER A 378 14.66 -7.70 -4.60
CA SER A 378 14.49 -7.60 -3.14
C SER A 378 15.15 -8.75 -2.38
N SER A 379 15.38 -9.89 -3.04
CA SER A 379 16.07 -11.04 -2.45
C SER A 379 17.59 -11.00 -2.63
N CYS A 380 18.11 -10.06 -3.42
CA CYS A 380 19.55 -9.94 -3.68
C CYS A 380 20.09 -8.52 -3.55
N TYR A 381 19.29 -7.54 -3.15
CA TYR A 381 19.67 -6.12 -3.17
C TYR A 381 20.93 -5.80 -2.36
N LEU A 382 21.21 -6.56 -1.30
CA LEU A 382 22.44 -6.44 -0.49
C LEU A 382 23.72 -6.86 -1.23
N LYS A 383 23.57 -7.68 -2.27
CA LYS A 383 24.65 -8.12 -3.17
C LYS A 383 24.80 -7.19 -4.37
N LEU A 384 23.83 -6.30 -4.60
CA LEU A 384 23.82 -5.36 -5.71
C LEU A 384 24.50 -4.05 -5.30
N SER A 385 25.09 -3.36 -6.28
CA SER A 385 25.54 -1.98 -6.07
C SER A 385 24.35 -1.06 -5.80
N PRO A 386 24.50 0.03 -5.03
CA PRO A 386 23.44 1.02 -4.83
C PRO A 386 22.88 1.57 -6.14
N ALA A 387 23.74 1.78 -7.15
CA ALA A 387 23.33 2.23 -8.48
C ALA A 387 22.43 1.21 -9.17
N SER A 388 22.77 -0.08 -9.09
CA SER A 388 21.95 -1.17 -9.64
C SER A 388 20.57 -1.21 -8.98
N VAL A 389 20.50 -1.10 -7.65
CA VAL A 389 19.23 -1.07 -6.92
C VAL A 389 18.36 0.13 -7.35
N ILE A 390 18.95 1.33 -7.43
CA ILE A 390 18.24 2.53 -7.87
C ILE A 390 17.70 2.38 -9.30
N LEU A 391 18.52 1.85 -10.22
CA LEU A 391 18.10 1.61 -11.60
C LEU A 391 16.97 0.57 -11.68
N SER A 392 17.03 -0.50 -10.90
CA SER A 392 15.96 -1.49 -10.79
C SER A 392 14.65 -0.88 -10.28
N VAL A 393 14.72 -0.05 -9.23
CA VAL A 393 13.54 0.66 -8.70
C VAL A 393 12.96 1.61 -9.74
N ILE A 394 13.78 2.41 -10.42
CA ILE A 394 13.34 3.31 -11.50
C ILE A 394 12.64 2.50 -12.60
N TYR A 395 13.23 1.38 -13.01
CA TYR A 395 12.67 0.51 -14.05
C TYR A 395 11.33 -0.11 -13.62
N ILE A 396 11.20 -0.56 -12.37
CA ILE A 396 9.95 -1.07 -11.81
C ILE A 396 8.88 0.02 -11.84
N LEU A 397 9.16 1.21 -11.31
CA LEU A 397 8.21 2.33 -11.30
C LEU A 397 7.80 2.77 -12.71
N ALA A 398 8.76 2.81 -13.65
CA ALA A 398 8.49 3.08 -15.07
C ALA A 398 7.61 2.00 -15.70
N SER A 399 7.82 0.73 -15.34
CA SER A 399 7.02 -0.39 -15.84
C SER A 399 5.57 -0.36 -15.34
N LEU A 400 5.39 -0.11 -14.04
CA LEU A 400 4.07 0.08 -13.44
C LEU A 400 3.33 1.28 -14.07
N THR A 401 4.06 2.36 -14.34
CA THR A 401 3.55 3.54 -15.04
C THR A 401 3.11 3.21 -16.47
N SER A 402 3.93 2.47 -17.22
CA SER A 402 3.62 2.04 -18.59
C SER A 402 2.34 1.20 -18.64
N ILE A 403 2.22 0.21 -17.73
CA ILE A 403 1.04 -0.65 -17.61
C ILE A 403 -0.22 0.18 -17.33
N GLY A 404 -0.15 1.11 -16.37
CA GLY A 404 -1.28 2.00 -16.06
C GLY A 404 -1.66 2.91 -17.23
N MET A 405 -0.67 3.44 -17.97
CA MET A 405 -0.91 4.25 -19.17
C MET A 405 -1.54 3.45 -20.32
N LEU A 406 -1.20 2.16 -20.45
CA LEU A 406 -1.84 1.27 -21.42
C LEU A 406 -3.29 0.95 -21.04
N PHE A 407 -3.59 0.74 -19.75
CA PHE A 407 -4.97 0.66 -19.28
C PHE A 407 -5.76 1.94 -19.54
N ASP A 408 -5.12 3.11 -19.45
CA ASP A 408 -5.73 4.40 -19.80
C ASP A 408 -5.87 4.64 -21.30
N ASN A 409 -5.36 3.75 -22.16
CA ASN A 409 -5.22 3.99 -23.61
C ASN A 409 -4.54 5.35 -23.91
N HIS A 410 -3.52 5.70 -23.12
CA HIS A 410 -2.88 7.01 -23.19
C HIS A 410 -2.08 7.16 -24.50
N PRO A 411 -2.09 8.33 -25.18
CA PRO A 411 -1.43 8.52 -26.49
C PRO A 411 0.06 8.14 -26.52
N TYR A 412 0.79 8.46 -25.45
CA TYR A 412 2.23 8.15 -25.34
C TYR A 412 2.54 6.75 -24.76
N ALA A 413 1.52 5.95 -24.40
CA ALA A 413 1.74 4.64 -23.79
C ALA A 413 2.53 3.70 -24.71
N CYS A 414 2.24 3.70 -26.01
CA CYS A 414 2.94 2.86 -26.98
C CYS A 414 4.44 3.16 -27.04
N ILE A 415 4.83 4.43 -27.03
CA ILE A 415 6.24 4.85 -27.10
C ILE A 415 6.97 4.45 -25.81
N LEU A 416 6.36 4.72 -24.65
CA LEU A 416 6.93 4.33 -23.36
C LEU A 416 7.12 2.81 -23.27
N GLU A 417 6.16 2.05 -23.79
CA GLU A 417 6.20 0.60 -23.79
C GLU A 417 7.32 0.04 -24.67
N VAL A 418 7.57 0.64 -25.85
CA VAL A 418 8.72 0.30 -26.69
C VAL A 418 10.02 0.57 -25.95
N LEU A 419 10.18 1.77 -25.40
CA LEU A 419 11.40 2.17 -24.69
C LEU A 419 11.68 1.25 -23.50
N ARG A 420 10.64 0.96 -22.71
CA ARG A 420 10.72 0.03 -21.58
C ARG A 420 11.13 -1.36 -22.04
N CYS A 421 10.50 -1.88 -23.09
CA CYS A 421 10.79 -3.21 -23.58
C CYS A 421 12.24 -3.35 -24.08
N MET A 422 12.68 -2.39 -24.90
CA MET A 422 14.04 -2.40 -25.46
C MET A 422 15.10 -2.19 -24.39
N LEU A 423 14.83 -1.35 -23.39
CA LEU A 423 15.75 -1.15 -22.27
C LEU A 423 16.01 -2.46 -21.52
N LEU A 424 14.98 -3.28 -21.26
CA LEU A 424 15.19 -4.56 -20.58
C LEU A 424 15.98 -5.54 -21.44
N VAL A 425 15.70 -5.62 -22.74
CA VAL A 425 16.46 -6.48 -23.66
C VAL A 425 17.94 -6.09 -23.65
N ILE A 426 18.25 -4.79 -23.77
CA ILE A 426 19.63 -4.29 -23.69
C ILE A 426 20.27 -4.66 -22.35
N VAL A 427 19.53 -4.51 -21.25
CA VAL A 427 20.03 -4.85 -19.91
C VAL A 427 20.32 -6.35 -19.78
N ILE A 428 19.44 -7.23 -20.26
CA ILE A 428 19.66 -8.70 -20.23
C ILE A 428 20.89 -9.09 -21.06
N GLN A 429 21.12 -8.45 -22.21
CA GLN A 429 22.24 -8.77 -23.11
C GLN A 429 23.60 -8.26 -22.61
N ASN A 430 23.62 -7.19 -21.81
CA ASN A 430 24.87 -6.51 -21.42
C ASN A 430 25.26 -6.72 -19.95
N PHE A 431 24.39 -7.32 -19.14
CA PHE A 431 24.64 -7.53 -17.71
C PHE A 431 24.37 -8.97 -17.30
N GLU A 432 25.17 -9.46 -16.35
CA GLU A 432 24.99 -10.79 -15.77
C GLU A 432 23.92 -10.78 -14.69
N PHE A 433 23.09 -11.83 -14.65
CA PHE A 433 22.08 -12.05 -13.62
C PHE A 433 22.32 -13.39 -12.92
N PRO A 434 23.32 -13.49 -12.02
CA PRO A 434 23.76 -14.77 -11.44
C PRO A 434 22.68 -15.51 -10.63
N SER A 435 21.67 -14.77 -10.17
CA SER A 435 20.54 -15.32 -9.41
C SER A 435 19.39 -15.82 -10.29
N MET A 436 19.48 -15.69 -11.62
CA MET A 436 18.42 -16.06 -12.56
C MET A 436 18.85 -17.21 -13.48
N ASN A 437 17.90 -18.06 -13.83
CA ASN A 437 18.12 -19.16 -14.76
C ASN A 437 18.26 -18.61 -16.20
N GLU A 438 19.27 -19.06 -16.94
CA GLU A 438 19.52 -18.62 -18.33
C GLU A 438 18.31 -18.81 -19.25
N ASN A 439 17.57 -19.92 -19.11
CA ASN A 439 16.35 -20.15 -19.88
C ASN A 439 15.26 -19.13 -19.56
N VAL A 440 15.16 -18.69 -18.30
CA VAL A 440 14.21 -17.65 -17.90
C VAL A 440 14.60 -16.31 -18.52
N LEU A 441 15.89 -15.96 -18.51
CA LEU A 441 16.40 -14.75 -19.14
C LEU A 441 16.12 -14.74 -20.65
N LEU A 442 16.38 -15.86 -21.34
CA LEU A 442 16.10 -16.01 -22.77
C LEU A 442 14.60 -15.84 -23.08
N VAL A 443 13.72 -16.48 -22.29
CA VAL A 443 12.26 -16.34 -22.46
C VAL A 443 11.83 -14.89 -22.23
N MET A 444 12.37 -14.22 -21.21
CA MET A 444 12.09 -12.80 -20.95
C MET A 444 12.58 -11.92 -22.09
N GLU A 445 13.79 -12.14 -22.59
CA GLU A 445 14.36 -11.40 -23.72
C GLU A 445 13.48 -11.50 -24.96
N VAL A 446 13.11 -12.72 -25.36
CA VAL A 446 12.23 -12.96 -26.53
C VAL A 446 10.85 -12.32 -26.31
N PHE A 447 10.26 -12.49 -25.13
CA PHE A 447 8.96 -11.90 -24.81
C PHE A 447 8.98 -10.36 -24.90
N PHE A 448 10.03 -9.72 -24.40
CA PHE A 448 10.19 -8.27 -24.44
C PHE A 448 10.55 -7.75 -25.82
N LEU A 449 11.33 -8.50 -26.61
CA LEU A 449 11.63 -8.16 -28.00
C LEU A 449 10.35 -8.15 -28.85
N ILE A 450 9.53 -9.20 -28.76
CA ILE A 450 8.25 -9.31 -29.48
C ILE A 450 7.30 -8.19 -29.04
N SER A 451 7.23 -7.94 -27.72
CA SER A 451 6.41 -6.86 -27.16
C SER A 451 6.83 -5.49 -27.70
N GLY A 452 8.13 -5.20 -27.69
CA GLY A 452 8.68 -3.94 -28.22
C GLY A 452 8.42 -3.78 -29.71
N LEU A 453 8.58 -4.84 -30.51
CA LEU A 453 8.27 -4.81 -31.94
C LEU A 453 6.78 -4.54 -32.19
N PHE A 454 5.89 -5.21 -31.46
CA PHE A 454 4.44 -5.00 -31.58
C PHE A 454 4.06 -3.53 -31.31
N TRP A 455 4.53 -2.97 -30.18
CA TRP A 455 4.22 -1.59 -29.82
C TRP A 455 4.91 -0.55 -30.70
N PHE A 456 6.07 -0.90 -31.29
CA PHE A 456 6.72 -0.07 -32.30
C PHE A 456 5.88 -0.01 -33.57
N LEU A 457 5.46 -1.16 -34.12
CA LEU A 457 4.58 -1.20 -35.29
C LEU A 457 3.24 -0.48 -35.03
N ARG A 458 2.73 -0.56 -33.79
CA ARG A 458 1.56 0.20 -33.36
C ARG A 458 1.82 1.71 -33.34
N SER A 459 2.96 2.16 -32.82
CA SER A 459 3.29 3.59 -32.69
C SER A 459 3.45 4.30 -34.04
N ILE A 460 3.88 3.58 -35.07
CA ILE A 460 3.97 4.05 -36.45
C ILE A 460 2.71 3.76 -37.28
N ASN A 461 1.60 3.37 -36.64
CA ASN A 461 0.30 3.09 -37.27
C ASN A 461 0.27 1.95 -38.30
N VAL A 462 1.26 1.05 -38.29
CA VAL A 462 1.24 -0.19 -39.09
C VAL A 462 0.22 -1.17 -38.53
N LEU A 463 0.10 -1.25 -37.20
CA LEU A 463 -0.92 -2.03 -36.51
C LEU A 463 -2.05 -1.15 -35.98
N GLN A 464 -3.29 -1.58 -36.18
CA GLN A 464 -4.49 -0.92 -35.64
C GLN A 464 -5.13 -1.78 -34.55
N ILE A 465 -5.34 -1.19 -33.36
CA ILE A 465 -6.16 -1.80 -32.31
C ILE A 465 -7.58 -1.28 -32.51
N ILE A 466 -8.48 -2.16 -32.93
CA ILE A 466 -9.91 -1.83 -33.07
C ILE A 466 -10.54 -1.87 -31.67
N PRO A 467 -11.12 -0.77 -31.18
CA PRO A 467 -11.80 -0.74 -29.89
C PRO A 467 -13.02 -1.68 -29.89
N GLU A 468 -13.28 -2.36 -28.77
CA GLU A 468 -14.44 -3.27 -28.62
C GLU A 468 -15.78 -2.56 -28.87
N GLU A 469 -15.91 -1.27 -28.55
CA GLU A 469 -17.14 -0.49 -28.82
C GLU A 469 -17.48 -0.36 -30.32
N LYS A 470 -16.49 -0.49 -31.22
CA LYS A 470 -16.74 -0.54 -32.67
C LYS A 470 -17.14 -1.93 -33.15
N LEU A 471 -16.84 -2.99 -32.39
CA LEU A 471 -17.23 -4.37 -32.68
C LEU A 471 -18.67 -4.67 -32.21
N GLU A 472 -19.16 -3.99 -31.18
CA GLU A 472 -20.55 -4.10 -30.72
C GLU A 472 -21.54 -3.37 -31.65
N LYS A 473 -21.10 -2.38 -32.43
CA LYS A 473 -21.94 -1.67 -33.43
C LYS A 473 -22.01 -2.36 -34.80
N THR A 474 -21.29 -3.46 -34.99
CA THR A 474 -21.24 -4.24 -36.24
C THR A 474 -21.83 -5.64 -36.10
N LYS A 475 -22.42 -5.96 -34.94
CA LYS A 475 -23.34 -7.07 -34.72
C LYS A 475 -24.74 -6.52 -34.49
#